data_AF-A0A8W7PAV5-F1
#
_entry.id   AF-A0A8W7PAV5-F1
#
_cell.length_a   1.000
_cell.length_b   1.000
_cell.length_c   1.000
_cell.angle_alpha   90.00
_cell.angle_beta   90.00
_cell.angle_gamma   90.00
#
_symmetry.space_group_name_H-M   'P 1'
#
loop_
_entity.id
_entity.type
_entity.pdbx_description
1 polymer ?
#
loop_
_entity_poly.entity_id
_entity_poly.type
_entity_poly.pdbx_seq_one_letter_code
_entity_poly.pdbx_strand_id
1 'polypeptide(L)'
;MVKFVIASAVLCCALGFAVASSCTNPEVKTNFYSTTDATIVSQIGFVTEFTLKCSNAGAEKLPLFAEVLGKLAPVVRIGENKYQVSWNEEIKKASSGSYAVRLFDEESYAAVRKAQRAGEDVQSVKPLTTVTVNFPGAYKGPWVNSEILATGLVGFVAYVAFTTRSKLMA
;
A
#
# COMPACT_ATOMS: atom_id res chain seq x y z
N MET A 1 57.77 -3.62 -12.51
CA MET A 1 56.65 -2.80 -13.01
C MET A 1 55.52 -3.65 -13.60
N VAL A 2 55.79 -4.66 -14.44
CA VAL A 2 54.77 -5.53 -15.08
C VAL A 2 53.85 -6.25 -14.08
N LYS A 3 54.38 -6.73 -12.94
CA LYS A 3 53.57 -7.39 -11.89
C LYS A 3 52.50 -6.49 -11.24
N PHE A 4 52.78 -5.19 -11.11
CA PHE A 4 51.82 -4.21 -10.56
C PHE A 4 50.71 -3.87 -11.56
N VAL A 5 51.04 -3.82 -12.85
CA VAL A 5 50.07 -3.57 -13.93
C VAL A 5 49.10 -4.75 -14.07
N ILE A 6 49.60 -5.99 -13.98
CA ILE A 6 48.75 -7.20 -14.03
C ILE A 6 47.84 -7.27 -12.81
N ALA A 7 48.36 -6.96 -11.61
CA ALA A 7 47.54 -6.93 -10.39
C ALA A 7 46.42 -5.87 -10.44
N SER A 8 46.72 -4.68 -10.99
CA SER A 8 45.72 -3.62 -11.16
C SER A 8 44.66 -3.98 -12.21
N ALA A 9 45.03 -4.68 -13.29
CA ALA A 9 44.11 -5.11 -14.33
C ALA A 9 43.15 -6.21 -13.84
N VAL A 10 43.65 -7.15 -13.03
CA VAL A 10 42.83 -8.22 -12.42
C VAL A 10 41.84 -7.63 -11.40
N LEU A 11 42.25 -6.64 -10.61
CA LEU A 11 41.37 -5.96 -9.65
C LEU A 11 40.25 -5.17 -10.35
N CYS A 12 40.55 -4.53 -11.50
CA CYS A 12 39.56 -3.80 -12.30
C CYS A 12 38.56 -4.75 -12.98
N CYS A 13 39.00 -5.92 -13.46
CA CYS A 13 38.12 -6.95 -14.00
C CYS A 13 37.22 -7.59 -12.93
N ALA A 14 37.71 -7.77 -11.70
CA ALA A 14 36.92 -8.32 -10.61
C ALA A 14 35.76 -7.40 -10.18
N LEU A 15 35.92 -6.08 -10.32
CA LEU A 15 34.88 -5.09 -10.04
C LEU A 15 33.80 -5.00 -11.14
N GLY A 16 34.09 -5.49 -12.36
CA GLY A 16 33.16 -5.45 -13.49
C GLY A 16 32.05 -6.52 -13.47
N PHE A 17 32.15 -7.53 -12.61
CA PHE A 17 31.19 -8.65 -12.56
C PHE A 17 30.07 -8.48 -11.54
N ALA A 18 29.99 -7.34 -10.84
CA ALA A 18 28.82 -7.00 -10.05
C ALA A 18 27.69 -6.48 -10.96
N VAL A 19 27.21 -7.33 -11.87
CA VAL A 19 25.94 -7.09 -12.54
C VAL A 19 24.83 -7.29 -11.53
N ALA A 20 24.43 -6.21 -10.85
CA ALA A 20 23.16 -6.16 -10.16
C ALA A 20 22.07 -6.52 -11.18
N SER A 21 21.40 -7.65 -10.95
CA SER A 21 20.38 -8.19 -11.84
C SER A 21 19.10 -7.36 -11.73
N SER A 22 19.13 -6.16 -12.31
CA SER A 22 17.94 -5.34 -12.48
C SER A 22 16.91 -6.09 -13.34
N CYS A 23 15.65 -6.03 -12.94
CA CYS A 23 14.56 -6.68 -13.65
C CYS A 23 14.21 -5.87 -14.91
N THR A 24 14.58 -6.38 -16.07
CA THR A 24 14.14 -5.83 -17.36
C THR A 24 12.73 -6.32 -17.71
N ASN A 25 11.85 -5.38 -18.04
CA ASN A 25 10.46 -5.57 -18.48
C ASN A 25 9.55 -6.34 -17.49
N PRO A 26 9.21 -5.75 -16.34
CA PRO A 26 8.36 -6.40 -15.34
C PRO A 26 6.91 -6.53 -15.82
N GLU A 27 6.43 -7.74 -16.06
CA GLU A 27 4.99 -8.01 -16.15
C GLU A 27 4.43 -8.26 -14.74
N VAL A 28 3.40 -7.49 -14.37
CA VAL A 28 2.82 -7.54 -13.03
C VAL A 28 1.36 -8.01 -13.10
N LYS A 29 1.04 -9.11 -12.40
CA LYS A 29 -0.35 -9.48 -12.10
C LYS A 29 -0.65 -9.13 -10.65
N THR A 30 -1.73 -8.40 -10.39
CA THR A 30 -2.02 -7.81 -9.07
C THR A 30 -3.35 -8.33 -8.53
N ASN A 31 -3.37 -8.71 -7.26
CA ASN A 31 -4.57 -8.92 -6.47
C ASN A 31 -4.57 -7.93 -5.31
N PHE A 32 -5.71 -7.31 -5.04
CA PHE A 32 -5.84 -6.30 -4.00
C PHE A 32 -6.94 -6.68 -3.03
N TYR A 33 -6.61 -6.57 -1.75
CA TYR A 33 -7.51 -6.79 -0.63
C TYR A 33 -7.42 -5.59 0.29
N SER A 34 -8.57 -5.18 0.81
CA SER A 34 -8.68 -4.07 1.74
C SER A 34 -9.77 -4.36 2.75
N THR A 35 -9.64 -3.83 3.97
CA THR A 35 -10.72 -3.87 4.96
C THR A 35 -11.95 -3.11 4.43
N THR A 36 -13.09 -3.78 4.35
CA THR A 36 -14.35 -3.20 3.84
C THR A 36 -15.20 -2.56 4.92
N ASP A 37 -15.09 -3.03 6.16
CA ASP A 37 -15.84 -2.50 7.30
C ASP A 37 -14.91 -1.70 8.24
N ALA A 38 -15.17 -0.40 8.34
CA ALA A 38 -14.41 0.52 9.17
C ALA A 38 -15.12 0.85 10.51
N THR A 39 -16.19 0.14 10.88
CA THR A 39 -16.96 0.44 12.10
C THR A 39 -16.28 0.01 13.40
N ILE A 40 -15.51 -1.08 13.37
CA ILE A 40 -14.84 -1.66 14.55
C ILE A 40 -13.33 -1.38 14.56
N VAL A 41 -12.73 -1.24 13.37
CA VAL A 41 -11.29 -1.00 13.23
C VAL A 41 -10.98 0.49 13.39
N SER A 42 -9.75 0.83 13.79
CA SER A 42 -9.25 2.21 13.82
C SER A 42 -8.44 2.58 12.58
N GLN A 43 -7.95 1.57 11.87
CA GLN A 43 -7.10 1.67 10.69
C GLN A 43 -7.60 0.68 9.63
N ILE A 44 -7.52 1.10 8.37
CA ILE A 44 -7.83 0.27 7.20
C ILE A 44 -6.55 -0.42 6.78
N GLY A 45 -6.57 -1.75 6.78
CA GLY A 45 -5.49 -2.56 6.28
C GLY A 45 -5.61 -2.76 4.77
N PHE A 46 -4.52 -2.51 4.07
CA PHE A 46 -4.39 -2.73 2.64
C PHE A 46 -3.38 -3.83 2.41
N VAL A 47 -3.71 -4.74 1.50
CA VAL A 47 -2.86 -5.85 1.10
C VAL A 47 -2.90 -5.96 -0.41
N THR A 48 -1.76 -5.78 -1.05
CA THR A 48 -1.62 -6.04 -2.48
C THR A 48 -0.65 -7.18 -2.68
N GLU A 49 -1.12 -8.23 -3.33
CA GLU A 49 -0.28 -9.29 -3.84
C GLU A 49 0.03 -9.02 -5.29
N PHE A 50 1.27 -9.27 -5.69
CA PHE A 50 1.66 -9.16 -7.07
C PHE A 50 2.61 -10.27 -7.48
N THR A 51 2.44 -10.76 -8.70
CA THR A 51 3.36 -11.70 -9.33
C THR A 51 4.25 -10.92 -10.29
N LEU A 52 5.56 -11.04 -10.15
CA LEU A 52 6.51 -10.42 -11.07
C LEU A 52 7.09 -11.47 -12.02
N LYS A 53 7.05 -11.18 -13.31
CA LYS A 53 7.84 -11.89 -14.31
C LYS A 53 8.91 -10.94 -14.85
N CYS A 54 10.16 -11.35 -14.74
CA CYS A 54 11.31 -10.63 -15.28
C CYS A 54 11.93 -11.47 -16.41
N SER A 55 12.42 -10.82 -17.48
CA SER A 55 13.06 -11.53 -18.59
C SER A 55 14.44 -12.11 -18.24
N ASN A 56 15.07 -11.66 -17.15
CA ASN A 56 16.38 -12.14 -16.70
C ASN A 56 16.25 -13.36 -15.77
N ALA A 57 16.95 -14.46 -16.11
CA ALA A 57 17.08 -15.62 -15.24
C ALA A 57 17.79 -15.24 -13.92
N GLY A 58 17.09 -15.39 -12.78
CA GLY A 58 17.61 -15.06 -11.46
C GLY A 58 17.06 -13.76 -10.85
N ALA A 59 16.33 -12.93 -11.61
CA ALA A 59 15.67 -11.74 -11.08
C ALA A 59 14.45 -12.06 -10.18
N GLU A 60 14.03 -13.33 -10.17
CA GLU A 60 12.91 -13.88 -9.42
C GLU A 60 13.13 -13.92 -7.90
N LYS A 61 14.36 -13.69 -7.43
CA LYS A 61 14.73 -13.76 -6.00
C LYS A 61 15.18 -12.45 -5.38
N LEU A 62 14.96 -11.31 -6.06
CA LEU A 62 15.38 -10.05 -5.50
C LEU A 62 14.47 -9.61 -4.34
N PRO A 63 15.07 -9.05 -3.27
CA PRO A 63 14.32 -8.28 -2.29
C PRO A 63 13.79 -7.02 -2.98
N LEU A 64 12.53 -6.72 -2.74
CA LEU A 64 11.87 -5.54 -3.28
C LEU A 64 11.39 -4.66 -2.14
N PHE A 65 11.28 -3.38 -2.43
CA PHE A 65 10.76 -2.39 -1.50
C PHE A 65 9.63 -1.64 -2.18
N ALA A 66 8.63 -1.23 -1.40
CA ALA A 66 7.52 -0.48 -1.91
C ALA A 66 7.45 0.89 -1.24
N GLU A 67 6.95 1.87 -1.96
CA GLU A 67 6.52 3.15 -1.40
C GLU A 67 5.06 3.36 -1.77
N VAL A 68 4.28 3.74 -0.76
CA VAL A 68 2.87 4.07 -0.90
C VAL A 68 2.65 5.39 -0.18
N LEU A 69 2.10 6.39 -0.89
CA LEU A 69 1.85 7.73 -0.34
C LEU A 69 3.06 8.38 0.34
N GLY A 70 4.27 8.22 -0.21
CA GLY A 70 5.49 8.79 0.38
C GLY A 70 6.07 8.00 1.55
N LYS A 71 5.41 6.93 2.01
CA LYS A 71 5.87 6.06 3.09
C LYS A 71 6.43 4.77 2.51
N LEU A 72 7.57 4.34 3.03
CA LEU A 72 8.19 3.07 2.67
C LEU A 72 7.48 1.92 3.38
N ALA A 73 7.05 0.92 2.61
CA ALA A 73 6.43 -0.30 3.08
C ALA A 73 7.30 -1.51 2.71
N PRO A 74 7.48 -2.48 3.63
CA PRO A 74 8.24 -3.68 3.33
C PRO A 74 7.44 -4.58 2.37
N VAL A 75 8.15 -5.20 1.41
CA VAL A 75 7.57 -6.23 0.55
C VAL A 75 8.04 -7.59 1.07
N VAL A 76 7.09 -8.49 1.28
CA VAL A 76 7.34 -9.86 1.71
C VAL A 76 7.09 -10.80 0.54
N ARG A 77 7.92 -11.83 0.40
CA ARG A 77 7.72 -12.88 -0.59
C ARG A 77 6.88 -14.01 0.02
N ILE A 78 5.73 -14.30 -0.56
CA ILE A 78 4.86 -15.41 -0.10
C ILE A 78 5.22 -16.73 -0.79
N GLY A 79 5.69 -16.70 -2.04
CA GLY A 79 5.95 -17.91 -2.83
C GLY A 79 6.94 -17.70 -3.97
N GLU A 80 6.94 -18.60 -4.95
CA GLU A 80 7.72 -18.43 -6.18
C GLU A 80 7.13 -17.28 -7.01
N ASN A 81 7.92 -16.22 -7.19
CA ASN A 81 7.57 -14.99 -7.92
C ASN A 81 6.37 -14.19 -7.36
N LYS A 82 5.85 -14.57 -6.19
CA LYS A 82 4.73 -13.90 -5.53
C LYS A 82 5.22 -13.03 -4.38
N TYR A 83 4.88 -11.76 -4.48
CA TYR A 83 5.21 -10.73 -3.50
C TYR A 83 3.93 -10.14 -2.92
N GLN A 84 4.03 -9.65 -1.71
CA GLN A 84 2.96 -9.01 -0.97
C GLN A 84 3.50 -7.77 -0.30
N VAL A 85 2.79 -6.67 -0.46
CA VAL A 85 2.99 -5.48 0.36
C VAL A 85 1.70 -5.21 1.11
N SER A 86 1.85 -4.87 2.38
CA SER A 86 0.76 -4.43 3.22
C SER A 86 1.10 -3.11 3.88
N TRP A 87 0.09 -2.26 4.01
CA TRP A 87 0.20 -1.00 4.71
C TRP A 87 -1.13 -0.68 5.38
N ASN A 88 -1.09 0.17 6.40
CA ASN A 88 -2.27 0.58 7.14
C ASN A 88 -2.41 2.10 7.01
N GLU A 89 -3.63 2.58 6.76
CA GLU A 89 -3.96 3.99 6.85
C GLU A 89 -5.08 4.22 7.86
N GLU A 90 -5.08 5.39 8.49
CA GLU A 90 -6.16 5.80 9.38
C GLU A 90 -7.46 6.00 8.60
N ILE A 91 -8.61 5.68 9.19
CA ILE A 91 -9.94 5.80 8.52
C ILE A 91 -10.25 7.22 8.02
N LYS A 92 -9.65 8.24 8.65
CA LYS A 92 -9.79 9.64 8.25
C LYS A 92 -8.98 9.97 6.99
N LYS A 93 -7.83 9.32 6.80
CA LYS A 93 -6.91 9.54 5.68
C LYS A 93 -7.13 8.55 4.53
N ALA A 94 -7.68 7.38 4.84
CA ALA A 94 -8.04 6.36 3.87
C ALA A 94 -9.34 6.74 3.13
N SER A 95 -9.21 7.56 2.09
CA SER A 95 -10.29 7.89 1.17
C SER A 95 -10.45 6.82 0.09
N SER A 96 -11.64 6.71 -0.51
CA SER A 96 -11.80 5.95 -1.74
C SER A 96 -10.97 6.58 -2.86
N GLY A 97 -10.41 5.74 -3.73
CA GLY A 97 -9.58 6.19 -4.85
C GLY A 97 -8.45 5.23 -5.20
N SER A 98 -7.62 5.68 -6.13
CA SER A 98 -6.46 4.94 -6.62
C SER A 98 -5.21 5.23 -5.79
N TYR A 99 -4.58 4.18 -5.28
CA TYR A 99 -3.31 4.24 -4.58
C TYR A 99 -2.20 3.72 -5.51
N ALA A 100 -1.17 4.54 -5.74
CA ALA A 100 0.00 4.15 -6.52
C ALA A 100 1.04 3.51 -5.60
N VAL A 101 1.31 2.22 -5.81
CA VAL A 101 2.35 1.45 -5.14
C VAL A 101 3.59 1.47 -6.05
N ARG A 102 4.60 2.22 -5.66
CA ARG A 102 5.87 2.32 -6.38
C ARG A 102 6.79 1.22 -5.87
N LEU A 103 7.25 0.34 -6.77
CA LEU A 103 8.20 -0.72 -6.43
C LEU A 103 9.62 -0.28 -6.75
N PHE A 104 10.54 -0.63 -5.87
CA PHE A 104 11.96 -0.31 -5.93
C PHE A 104 12.79 -1.58 -5.75
N ASP A 105 13.90 -1.62 -6.47
CA ASP A 105 15.00 -2.55 -6.21
C ASP A 105 15.90 -2.01 -5.10
N GLU A 106 16.95 -2.75 -4.74
CA GLU A 106 17.85 -2.39 -3.65
C GLU A 106 18.63 -1.08 -3.93
N GLU A 107 19.02 -0.84 -5.18
CA GLU A 107 19.77 0.35 -5.58
C GLU A 107 18.91 1.62 -5.56
N SER A 108 17.72 1.55 -6.18
CA SER A 108 16.75 2.65 -6.18
C SER A 108 16.17 2.91 -4.79
N TYR A 109 16.00 1.87 -3.96
CA TYR A 109 15.61 2.04 -2.56
C TYR A 109 16.67 2.79 -1.74
N ALA A 110 17.96 2.48 -1.94
CA ALA A 110 19.04 3.22 -1.31
C ALA A 110 19.05 4.70 -1.72
N ALA A 111 18.77 4.99 -2.99
CA ALA A 111 18.61 6.36 -3.49
C ALA A 111 17.41 7.08 -2.86
N VAL A 112 16.24 6.43 -2.76
CA VAL A 112 15.05 6.97 -2.07
C VAL A 112 15.36 7.31 -0.61
N ARG A 113 16.01 6.40 0.11
CA ARG A 113 16.42 6.63 1.51
C ARG A 113 17.40 7.78 1.65
N LYS A 114 18.27 7.99 0.66
CA LYS A 114 19.20 9.14 0.64
C LYS A 114 18.44 10.44 0.41
N ALA A 115 17.56 10.50 -0.60
CA ALA A 115 16.73 11.66 -0.90
C ALA A 115 15.86 12.06 0.30
N GLN A 116 15.22 11.10 0.97
CA GLN A 116 14.42 11.34 2.18
C GLN A 116 15.23 11.98 3.31
N ARG A 117 16.48 11.56 3.52
CA ARG A 117 17.36 12.15 4.55
C ARG A 117 17.86 13.54 4.15
N ALA A 118 18.03 13.79 2.85
CA ALA A 118 18.44 15.07 2.31
C ALA A 118 17.29 16.10 2.26
N GLY A 119 16.05 15.68 2.50
CA GLY A 119 14.87 16.54 2.35
C GLY A 119 14.52 16.83 0.88
N GLU A 120 15.05 16.04 -0.04
CA GLU A 120 14.76 16.12 -1.47
C GLU A 120 13.47 15.35 -1.81
N ASP A 121 12.83 15.70 -2.92
CA ASP A 121 11.58 15.07 -3.33
C ASP A 121 11.80 13.61 -3.75
N VAL A 122 11.13 12.70 -3.03
CA VAL A 122 11.18 11.25 -3.23
C VAL A 122 10.59 10.82 -4.58
N GLN A 123 9.79 11.69 -5.21
CA GLN A 123 9.25 11.45 -6.55
C GLN A 123 10.30 11.56 -7.66
N SER A 124 11.46 12.16 -7.39
CA SER A 124 12.54 12.28 -8.38
C SER A 124 13.25 10.96 -8.70
N VAL A 125 13.19 9.97 -7.79
CA VAL A 125 13.83 8.65 -8.00
C VAL A 125 12.95 7.77 -8.87
N LYS A 126 13.49 7.27 -9.98
CA LYS A 126 12.74 6.40 -10.90
C LYS A 126 12.39 5.06 -10.23
N PRO A 127 11.10 4.72 -10.08
CA PRO A 127 10.70 3.40 -9.59
C PRO A 127 10.90 2.33 -10.67
N LEU A 128 11.06 1.07 -10.25
CA LEU A 128 11.14 -0.08 -11.15
C LEU A 128 9.83 -0.29 -11.92
N THR A 129 8.71 -0.24 -11.19
CA THR A 129 7.37 -0.27 -11.76
C THR A 129 6.38 0.34 -10.77
N THR A 130 5.28 0.90 -11.28
CA THR A 130 4.22 1.47 -10.44
C THR A 130 2.93 0.69 -10.66
N VAL A 131 2.43 0.12 -9.58
CA VAL A 131 1.16 -0.62 -9.57
C VAL A 131 0.09 0.29 -9.01
N THR A 132 -0.97 0.56 -9.78
CA THR A 132 -2.12 1.33 -9.29
C THR A 132 -3.19 0.37 -8.77
N VAL A 133 -3.63 0.56 -7.54
CA VAL A 133 -4.71 -0.23 -6.94
C VAL A 133 -5.89 0.66 -6.59
N ASN A 134 -7.11 0.23 -6.89
CA ASN A 134 -8.31 1.01 -6.67
C ASN A 134 -9.03 0.54 -5.40
N PHE A 135 -9.21 1.45 -4.45
CA PHE A 135 -9.95 1.19 -3.22
C PHE A 135 -11.36 1.80 -3.32
N PRO A 136 -12.42 0.97 -3.30
CA PRO A 136 -13.79 1.45 -3.42
C PRO A 136 -14.28 2.24 -2.20
N GLY A 137 -13.55 2.18 -1.08
CA GLY A 137 -13.93 2.78 0.19
C GLY A 137 -14.42 1.73 1.20
N ALA A 138 -14.28 2.05 2.48
CA ALA A 138 -14.83 1.25 3.57
C ALA A 138 -16.10 1.88 4.12
N TYR A 139 -17.02 1.03 4.57
CA TYR A 139 -18.24 1.45 5.25
C TYR A 139 -17.90 2.03 6.62
N LYS A 140 -18.26 3.30 6.86
CA LYS A 140 -17.95 4.04 8.10
C LYS A 140 -19.06 3.98 9.15
N GLY A 141 -20.06 3.13 8.94
CA GLY A 141 -21.22 3.02 9.82
C GLY A 141 -22.41 3.86 9.38
N PRO A 142 -23.56 3.65 10.02
CA PRO A 142 -24.77 4.41 9.77
C PRO A 142 -24.60 5.86 10.23
N TRP A 143 -25.23 6.80 9.52
CA TRP A 143 -25.15 8.23 9.84
C TRP A 143 -25.86 8.58 11.16
N VAL A 144 -26.85 7.78 11.57
CA VAL A 144 -27.64 7.99 12.79
C VAL A 144 -27.37 6.86 13.77
N ASN A 145 -27.04 7.20 15.01
CA ASN A 145 -26.92 6.23 16.09
C ASN A 145 -28.24 5.48 16.29
N SER A 146 -28.17 4.17 16.48
CA SER A 146 -29.36 3.34 16.75
C SER A 146 -30.16 3.81 17.97
N GLU A 147 -29.48 4.40 18.95
CA GLU A 147 -30.09 4.99 20.14
C GLU A 147 -31.05 6.15 19.79
N ILE A 148 -30.61 7.11 18.96
CA ILE A 148 -31.44 8.24 18.54
C ILE A 148 -32.67 7.74 17.76
N LEU A 149 -32.46 6.74 16.90
CA LEU A 149 -33.55 6.13 16.13
C LEU A 149 -34.57 5.45 17.05
N ALA A 150 -34.12 4.70 18.05
CA ALA A 150 -34.97 4.02 19.02
C ALA A 150 -35.75 5.01 19.89
N THR A 151 -35.08 6.02 20.45
CA THR A 151 -35.73 7.07 21.25
C THR A 151 -36.74 7.86 20.42
N GLY A 152 -36.42 8.16 19.15
CA GLY A 152 -37.33 8.82 18.22
C GLY A 152 -38.59 7.99 17.96
N LEU A 153 -38.45 6.67 17.74
CA LEU A 153 -39.59 5.76 17.57
C LEU A 153 -40.48 5.69 18.82
N VAL A 154 -39.88 5.56 20.00
CA VAL A 154 -40.63 5.53 21.26
C VAL A 154 -41.36 6.87 21.49
N GLY A 155 -40.68 7.99 21.26
CA GLY A 155 -41.26 9.32 21.35
C GLY A 155 -42.43 9.51 20.38
N PHE A 156 -42.29 9.03 19.15
CA PHE A 156 -43.35 9.07 18.13
C PHE A 156 -44.59 8.28 18.55
N VAL A 157 -44.39 7.03 19.03
CA VAL A 157 -45.49 6.18 19.51
C VAL A 157 -46.19 6.83 20.71
N ALA A 158 -45.42 7.36 21.67
CA ALA A 158 -45.98 8.06 22.82
C ALA A 158 -46.79 9.29 22.38
N TYR A 159 -46.29 10.10 21.45
CA TYR A 159 -47.00 11.25 20.91
C TYR A 159 -48.34 10.87 20.27
N VAL A 160 -48.36 9.82 19.45
CA VAL A 160 -49.60 9.32 18.83
C VAL A 160 -50.59 8.83 19.90
N ALA A 161 -50.11 8.11 20.92
CA ALA A 161 -50.95 7.63 22.01
C ALA A 161 -51.56 8.80 22.82
N PHE A 162 -50.75 9.79 23.20
CA PHE A 162 -51.22 10.95 23.96
C PHE A 162 -52.16 11.84 23.15
N THR A 163 -51.87 12.10 21.88
CA THR A 163 -52.75 12.90 21.01
C THR A 163 -54.11 12.24 20.79
N THR A 164 -54.14 10.92 20.60
CA THR A 164 -55.40 10.17 20.48
C THR A 164 -56.20 10.22 21.78
N ARG A 165 -55.53 10.04 22.93
CA ARG A 165 -56.16 10.19 24.24
C ARG A 165 -56.72 11.60 24.45
N SER A 166 -55.95 12.64 24.13
CA SER A 166 -56.39 14.05 24.25
C SER A 166 -57.60 14.36 23.37
N LYS A 167 -57.67 13.80 22.16
CA LYS A 167 -58.85 13.94 21.27
C LYS A 167 -60.10 13.23 21.79
N LEU A 168 -59.95 12.19 22.61
CA LEU A 168 -61.09 11.48 23.24
C LEU A 168 -61.59 12.16 24.52
N MET A 169 -60.75 12.98 25.17
CA MET A 169 -61.07 13.67 26.43
C MET A 169 -61.52 15.14 26.22
N ALA A 170 -61.59 15.59 24.96
CA ALA A 170 -62.11 16.90 24.54
C ALA A 170 -63.49 16.71 23.89
#